data_AF-A0A7V9ZQU4-F1
#
_entry.id   AF-A0A7V9ZQU4-F1
#
_cell.length_a   1.000
_cell.length_b   1.000
_cell.length_c   1.000
_cell.angle_alpha   90.00
_cell.angle_beta   90.00
_cell.angle_gamma   90.00
#
_symmetry.space_group_name_H-M   'P 1'
#
loop_
_entity.id
_entity.type
_entity.pdbx_description
1 polymer ?
#
loop_
_entity_poly.entity_id
_entity_poly.type
_entity_poly.pdbx_seq_one_letter_code
_entity_poly.pdbx_strand_id
1 'polypeptide(L)'
;MSDKVMEQIQPTALAIRVNTTLSNDPCALCSQPTDPTGIDLYLAEKSALVCHACGLLHAPALARLLDLVSAANTFVRAEYEMSGVQTDEKHL
;
A
#
# COMPACT_ATOMS: atom_id res chain seq x y z
N MET A 1 -27.77 23.72 -13.96
CA MET A 1 -26.48 23.75 -13.23
C MET A 1 -26.63 22.69 -12.14
N SER A 2 -26.08 21.51 -12.37
CA SER A 2 -26.28 20.37 -11.45
C SER A 2 -25.23 20.46 -10.34
N ASP A 3 -25.68 20.72 -9.12
CA ASP A 3 -24.87 20.68 -7.92
C ASP A 3 -24.20 19.30 -7.81
N LYS A 4 -22.88 19.25 -8.04
CA LYS A 4 -22.08 18.09 -7.68
C LYS A 4 -22.14 17.99 -6.16
N VAL A 5 -22.89 17.01 -5.66
CA VAL A 5 -22.82 16.57 -4.26
C VAL A 5 -21.35 16.21 -4.01
N MET A 6 -20.64 17.08 -3.28
CA MET A 6 -19.32 16.76 -2.75
C MET A 6 -19.54 15.67 -1.72
N GLU A 7 -19.37 14.43 -2.14
CA GLU A 7 -19.42 13.26 -1.28
C GLU A 7 -18.32 13.43 -0.22
N GLN A 8 -18.75 13.75 1.00
CA GLN A 8 -17.85 13.96 2.12
C GLN A 8 -17.22 12.61 2.47
N ILE A 9 -15.97 12.41 2.07
CA ILE A 9 -15.24 11.20 2.40
C ILE A 9 -14.94 11.23 3.90
N GLN A 10 -15.61 10.34 4.63
CA GLN A 10 -15.31 10.14 6.05
C GLN A 10 -13.95 9.45 6.20
N PRO A 11 -13.11 9.88 7.16
CA PRO A 11 -11.87 9.19 7.48
C PRO A 11 -12.17 7.73 7.86
N THR A 12 -11.54 6.79 7.17
CA THR A 12 -11.61 5.36 7.52
C THR A 12 -10.36 5.00 8.31
N ALA A 13 -10.53 4.32 9.44
CA ALA A 13 -9.41 3.82 10.22
C ALA A 13 -8.66 2.75 9.41
N LEU A 14 -7.46 3.09 8.95
CA LEU A 14 -6.55 2.20 8.22
C LEU A 14 -5.32 1.90 9.08
N ALA A 15 -4.66 0.78 8.79
CA ALA A 15 -3.41 0.37 9.40
C ALA A 15 -2.43 -0.15 8.33
N ILE A 16 -1.13 0.08 8.55
CA ILE A 16 -0.07 -0.55 7.76
C ILE A 16 0.19 -1.94 8.35
N ARG A 17 0.19 -2.98 7.51
CA ARG A 17 0.47 -4.36 7.92
C ARG A 17 1.34 -5.06 6.88
N VAL A 18 2.11 -6.05 7.34
CA VAL A 18 2.85 -6.95 6.43
C VAL A 18 1.86 -7.88 5.75
N ASN A 19 1.90 -7.93 4.42
CA ASN A 19 1.13 -8.85 3.61
C ASN A 19 1.95 -10.12 3.38
N THR A 20 1.70 -11.14 4.18
CA THR A 20 2.40 -12.43 4.09
C THR A 20 1.81 -13.37 3.03
N THR A 21 0.66 -13.00 2.45
CA THR A 21 -0.10 -13.88 1.55
C THR A 21 0.07 -13.47 0.09
N LEU A 22 0.55 -12.25 -0.18
CA LEU A 22 0.69 -11.65 -1.52
C LEU A 22 -0.57 -11.85 -2.38
N SER A 23 -1.75 -11.87 -1.76
CA SER A 23 -3.01 -12.01 -2.47
C SER A 23 -3.40 -10.67 -3.08
N ASN A 24 -3.77 -10.69 -4.36
CA ASN A 24 -4.33 -9.54 -5.08
C ASN A 24 -5.82 -9.37 -4.76
N ASP A 25 -6.17 -9.42 -3.48
CA ASP A 25 -7.57 -9.31 -3.04
C ASP A 25 -8.15 -7.95 -3.45
N PRO A 26 -9.41 -7.88 -3.90
CA PRO A 26 -10.01 -6.60 -4.27
C PRO A 26 -10.03 -5.65 -3.08
N CYS A 27 -9.82 -4.36 -3.36
CA CYS A 27 -9.82 -3.30 -2.36
C CYS A 27 -11.13 -3.31 -1.56
N ALA A 28 -11.03 -3.33 -0.23
CA ALA A 28 -12.17 -3.36 0.67
C ALA A 28 -13.09 -2.12 0.59
N LEU A 29 -12.64 -1.04 -0.07
CA LEU A 29 -13.37 0.23 -0.16
C LEU A 29 -13.95 0.50 -1.55
N CYS A 30 -13.24 0.14 -2.63
CA CYS A 30 -13.68 0.41 -4.00
C CYS A 30 -13.84 -0.84 -4.87
N SER A 31 -13.54 -2.02 -4.32
CA SER A 31 -13.57 -3.33 -4.99
C SER A 31 -12.68 -3.47 -6.22
N GLN A 32 -11.83 -2.48 -6.52
CA GLN A 32 -10.85 -2.56 -7.60
C GLN A 32 -9.69 -3.47 -7.21
N PRO A 33 -9.01 -4.10 -8.17
CA PRO A 33 -7.80 -4.88 -7.91
C PRO A 33 -6.75 -4.05 -7.17
N THR A 34 -6.05 -4.68 -6.23
CA THR A 34 -4.91 -4.10 -5.52
C THR A 34 -3.60 -4.57 -6.14
N ASP A 35 -2.54 -3.80 -5.90
CA ASP A 35 -1.16 -4.16 -6.26
C ASP A 35 -0.33 -4.22 -4.95
N PRO A 36 -0.34 -5.37 -4.24
CA PRO A 36 0.33 -5.52 -2.96
C PRO A 36 1.85 -5.53 -3.10
N THR A 37 2.53 -4.86 -2.18
CA THR A 37 3.99 -4.66 -2.19
C THR A 37 4.70 -5.40 -1.07
N GLY A 38 3.95 -6.12 -0.22
CA GLY A 38 4.45 -6.83 0.97
C GLY A 38 4.28 -6.03 2.26
N ILE A 39 4.22 -4.70 2.20
CA ILE A 39 3.79 -3.83 3.30
C ILE A 39 2.65 -2.96 2.77
N ASP A 40 1.43 -3.27 3.18
CA ASP A 40 0.23 -2.72 2.53
C ASP A 40 -0.74 -2.08 3.54
N LEU A 41 -1.74 -1.35 3.02
CA LEU A 41 -2.82 -0.78 3.80
C LEU A 41 -3.95 -1.78 4.00
N TYR A 42 -4.46 -1.83 5.22
CA TYR A 42 -5.60 -2.64 5.62
C TYR A 42 -6.61 -1.80 6.38
N LEU A 43 -7.86 -2.26 6.43
CA LEU A 43 -8.81 -1.77 7.44
C LEU A 43 -8.24 -2.05 8.85
N ALA A 44 -8.31 -1.08 9.77
CA ALA A 44 -7.70 -1.21 11.09
C ALA A 44 -8.18 -2.48 11.83
N GLU A 45 -9.48 -2.74 11.75
CA GLU A 45 -10.17 -3.82 12.47
C GLU A 45 -10.21 -5.17 11.72
N LYS A 46 -9.77 -5.23 10.45
CA LYS A 46 -9.93 -6.43 9.60
C LYS A 46 -8.70 -6.64 8.72
N SER A 47 -8.36 -7.90 8.44
CA SER A 47 -7.35 -8.27 7.44
C SER A 47 -7.88 -8.13 6.01
N ALA A 48 -8.50 -6.99 5.68
CA ALA A 48 -8.99 -6.67 4.35
C ALA A 48 -8.13 -5.55 3.73
N LEU A 49 -7.58 -5.84 2.54
CA LEU A 49 -6.62 -5.01 1.83
C LEU A 49 -7.27 -3.74 1.27
N VAL A 50 -6.53 -2.62 1.26
CA VAL A 50 -6.98 -1.32 0.75
C VAL A 50 -5.99 -0.82 -0.29
N CYS A 51 -6.48 -0.46 -1.48
CA CYS A 51 -5.62 0.07 -2.53
C CYS A 51 -5.05 1.44 -2.17
N HIS A 52 -3.92 1.78 -2.79
CA HIS A 52 -3.23 3.05 -2.53
C HIS A 52 -4.11 4.28 -2.77
N ALA A 53 -4.96 4.28 -3.80
CA ALA A 53 -5.86 5.40 -4.10
C ALA A 53 -6.87 5.65 -2.97
N CYS A 54 -7.48 4.60 -2.43
CA CYS A 54 -8.36 4.72 -1.26
C CYS A 54 -7.57 5.08 0.00
N GLY A 55 -6.34 4.59 0.14
CA GLY A 55 -5.41 5.01 1.19
C GLY A 55 -5.17 6.53 1.21
N LEU A 56 -4.85 7.11 0.06
CA LEU A 56 -4.66 8.56 -0.08
C LEU A 56 -5.92 9.36 0.26
N LEU A 57 -7.09 8.79 -0.01
CA LEU A 57 -8.36 9.45 0.22
C LEU A 57 -8.78 9.44 1.70
N HIS A 58 -8.62 8.29 2.37
CA HIS A 58 -9.13 8.07 3.72
C HIS A 58 -8.08 8.24 4.82
N ALA A 59 -6.79 7.99 4.52
CA ALA A 59 -5.69 8.10 5.47
C ALA A 59 -4.38 8.55 4.76
N PRO A 60 -4.32 9.79 4.23
CA PRO A 60 -3.23 10.24 3.37
C PRO A 60 -1.85 10.11 4.02
N ALA A 61 -1.73 10.37 5.33
CA ALA A 61 -0.44 10.24 6.03
C ALA A 61 0.11 8.81 6.00
N LEU A 62 -0.74 7.79 6.17
CA LEU A 62 -0.32 6.38 6.11
C LEU A 62 0.07 5.98 4.68
N ALA A 63 -0.70 6.40 3.67
CA ALA A 63 -0.35 6.14 2.27
C ALA A 63 1.02 6.74 1.91
N ARG A 64 1.31 7.96 2.37
CA ARG A 64 2.62 8.59 2.14
C ARG A 64 3.78 7.90 2.84
N LEU A 65 3.55 7.23 3.98
CA LEU A 65 4.58 6.40 4.59
C LEU A 65 4.93 5.20 3.69
N LEU A 66 3.96 4.60 2.99
CA LEU A 66 4.23 3.53 2.03
C LEU A 66 5.00 4.03 0.81
N ASP A 67 4.66 5.22 0.28
CA ASP A 67 5.44 5.85 -0.79
C ASP A 67 6.93 5.97 -0.39
N LEU A 68 7.19 6.40 0.85
CA LEU A 68 8.55 6.54 1.39
C LEU A 68 9.27 5.19 1.54
N VAL A 69 8.57 4.18 2.05
CA VAL A 69 9.13 2.82 2.18
C VAL A 69 9.48 2.25 0.81
N SER A 70 8.60 2.43 -0.18
CA SER A 70 8.84 1.99 -1.55
C SER A 70 10.07 2.68 -2.16
N ALA A 71 10.16 4.00 -2.03
CA ALA A 71 11.33 4.76 -2.49
C ALA A 71 12.63 4.34 -1.80
N ALA A 72 12.60 4.10 -0.49
CA ALA A 72 13.75 3.61 0.27
C ALA A 72 14.19 2.23 -0.21
N ASN A 73 13.25 1.31 -0.42
CA ASN A 73 13.54 -0.03 -0.94
C ASN A 73 14.17 0.02 -2.34
N THR A 74 13.66 0.87 -3.24
CA THR A 74 14.26 1.06 -4.57
C THR A 74 15.68 1.59 -4.47
N PHE A 75 15.92 2.59 -3.62
CA PHE A 75 17.26 3.16 -3.42
C PHE A 75 18.25 2.11 -2.90
N VAL A 76 17.87 1.39 -1.85
CA VAL A 76 18.71 0.36 -1.22
C VAL A 76 19.02 -0.77 -2.21
N ARG A 77 18.04 -1.23 -3.00
CA ARG A 77 18.28 -2.25 -4.04
C ARG A 77 19.27 -1.76 -5.10
N ALA A 78 19.11 -0.53 -5.57
CA ALA A 78 20.04 0.06 -6.54
C ALA A 78 21.47 0.15 -5.97
N GLU A 79 21.63 0.55 -4.70
CA GLU A 79 22.94 0.57 -4.04
C GLU A 79 23.58 -0.83 -3.94
N TYR A 80 22.81 -1.86 -3.60
CA TYR A 80 23.31 -3.24 -3.55
C TYR A 80 23.72 -3.77 -4.93
N GLU A 81 22.92 -3.50 -5.96
CA GLU A 81 23.21 -3.87 -7.35
C GLU A 81 24.49 -3.17 -7.85
N MET A 82 24.66 -1.88 -7.55
CA MET A 82 25.87 -1.12 -7.89
C MET A 82 27.10 -1.57 -7.09
N SER A 83 26.91 -2.13 -5.90
CA SER A 83 27.98 -2.66 -5.04
C SER A 83 28.41 -4.08 -5.40
N GLY A 84 27.77 -4.73 -6.38
CA GLY A 84 28.10 -6.10 -6.81
C GLY A 84 27.78 -7.19 -5.78
N VAL A 85 26.96 -6.89 -4.78
CA VAL A 85 26.50 -7.87 -3.78
C VAL A 85 25.33 -8.64 -4.39
N GLN A 86 25.57 -9.88 -4.82
CA GLN A 86 24.49 -10.80 -5.17
C GLN A 86 23.64 -11.06 -3.93
N THR A 87 22.39 -10.60 -3.93
CA THR A 87 21.40 -11.09 -2.98
C THR A 87 21.05 -12.51 -3.39
N ASP A 88 21.60 -13.51 -2.68
CA ASP A 88 21.22 -14.91 -2.85
C ASP A 88 19.71 -15.07 -2.58
N GLU A 89 18.90 -15.14 -3.63
CA GLU A 89 17.50 -15.59 -3.58
C GLU A 89 17.40 -17.11 -3.33
N LYS A 90 18.29 -17.66 -2.50
CA LYS A 90 18.24 -19.04 -2.04
C LYS A 90 18.09 -18.98 -0.53
N HIS A 91 16.84 -18.97 -0.07
CA HIS A 91 16.34 -19.65 1.13
C HIS A 91 14.99 -19.02 1.49
N LEU A 92 13.94 -19.38 0.75
CA LEU A 92 12.60 -19.60 1.30
C LEU A 92 11.83 -20.54 0.37
#